data_AF-A0A6V8L7D4-F1
#
_entry.id   AF-A0A6V8L7D4-F1
#
_cell.length_a   1.000
_cell.length_b   1.000
_cell.length_c   1.000
_cell.angle_alpha   90.00
_cell.angle_beta   90.00
_cell.angle_gamma   90.00
#
_symmetry.space_group_name_H-M   'P 1'
#
loop_
_entity.id
_entity.type
_entity.pdbx_description
1 polymer ?
#
loop_
_entity_poly.entity_id
_entity_poly.type
_entity_poly.pdbx_seq_one_letter_code
_entity_poly.pdbx_strand_id
1 'polypeptide(L)'
;MLAAGEATGIGGAALAVAEGTIAGYAAAHHIGLIDDSTLARAVSPYQRRRAARRRFADALHAVYPAPAAALDDATTLCRCERVTAGRARADIHRYGIDDARALKLLTRVGMGRCQGRMCGRAALDLLEAETGRAQDPAGFANRTIAMPVPLGIVAEERNQTP
;
A
#
# COMPACT_ATOMS: atom_id res chain seq x y z
N MET A 1 -3.11 16.99 0.34
CA MET A 1 -2.75 15.78 -0.43
C MET A 1 -4.01 15.20 -1.04
N LEU A 2 -3.98 14.88 -2.33
CA LEU A 2 -5.09 14.26 -3.05
C LEU A 2 -4.67 12.85 -3.50
N ALA A 3 -5.59 11.89 -3.45
CA ALA A 3 -5.37 10.52 -3.90
C ALA A 3 -6.58 10.05 -4.70
N ALA A 4 -6.34 9.21 -5.72
CA ALA A 4 -7.36 8.69 -6.61
C ALA A 4 -6.96 7.32 -7.15
N GLY A 5 -7.94 6.56 -7.64
CA GLY A 5 -7.70 5.24 -8.20
C GLY A 5 -7.47 4.19 -7.12
N GLU A 6 -6.72 3.15 -7.45
CA GLU A 6 -6.59 1.98 -6.56
C GLU A 6 -5.85 2.25 -5.26
N ALA A 7 -5.12 3.38 -5.18
CA ALA A 7 -4.56 3.88 -3.93
C ALA A 7 -5.64 4.22 -2.89
N THR A 8 -6.90 4.39 -3.30
CA THR A 8 -8.07 4.61 -2.43
C THR A 8 -8.90 3.33 -2.22
N GLY A 9 -8.36 2.19 -2.64
CA GLY A 9 -9.02 0.87 -2.63
C GLY A 9 -9.36 0.37 -4.04
N ILE A 10 -9.45 -0.96 -4.16
CA ILE A 10 -9.67 -1.66 -5.43
C ILE A 10 -11.14 -1.53 -5.82
N GLY A 11 -11.44 -0.92 -6.97
CA GLY A 11 -12.83 -0.87 -7.48
C GLY A 11 -12.95 -0.70 -8.99
N GLY A 12 -11.87 -0.96 -9.73
CA GLY A 12 -11.84 -1.01 -11.18
C GLY A 12 -11.72 0.35 -11.87
N ALA A 13 -11.48 0.30 -13.19
CA ALA A 13 -11.13 1.45 -14.02
C ALA A 13 -12.18 2.58 -13.96
N ALA A 14 -13.48 2.24 -14.00
CA ALA A 14 -14.55 3.24 -13.99
C ALA A 14 -14.59 4.04 -12.67
N LEU A 15 -14.30 3.39 -11.54
CA LEU A 15 -14.17 4.09 -10.26
C LEU A 15 -12.92 4.98 -10.25
N ALA A 16 -11.80 4.44 -10.71
CA ALA A 16 -10.52 5.16 -10.75
C ALA A 16 -10.59 6.44 -11.60
N VAL A 17 -11.26 6.39 -12.76
CA VAL A 17 -11.48 7.57 -13.62
C VAL A 17 -12.35 8.61 -12.91
N ALA A 18 -13.42 8.20 -12.22
CA ALA A 18 -14.28 9.14 -11.49
C ALA A 18 -13.52 9.83 -10.36
N GLU A 19 -12.73 9.08 -9.60
CA GLU A 19 -11.89 9.62 -8.52
C GLU A 19 -10.78 10.52 -9.04
N GLY A 20 -10.11 10.13 -10.13
CA GLY A 20 -9.07 10.95 -10.77
C GLY A 20 -9.63 12.27 -11.29
N THR A 21 -10.83 12.24 -11.86
CA THR A 21 -11.50 13.47 -12.32
C THR A 21 -11.82 14.40 -11.15
N ILE A 22 -12.37 13.87 -10.04
CA ILE A 22 -12.66 14.66 -8.83
C ILE A 22 -11.35 15.25 -8.27
N ALA A 23 -10.31 14.43 -8.14
CA ALA A 23 -9.00 14.88 -7.65
C ALA A 23 -8.38 15.95 -8.56
N GLY A 24 -8.51 15.84 -9.88
CA GLY A 24 -8.04 16.84 -10.82
C GLY A 24 -8.70 18.21 -10.63
N TYR A 25 -10.04 18.25 -10.51
CA TYR A 25 -10.74 19.50 -10.22
C TYR A 25 -10.41 20.06 -8.83
N ALA A 26 -10.30 19.20 -7.82
CA ALA A 26 -9.87 19.61 -6.48
C ALA A 26 -8.45 20.20 -6.49
N ALA A 27 -7.54 19.65 -7.31
CA ALA A 27 -6.20 20.19 -7.48
C ALA A 27 -6.22 21.57 -8.14
N ALA A 28 -7.00 21.74 -9.22
CA ALA A 28 -7.15 23.02 -9.91
C ALA A 28 -7.74 24.11 -8.99
N HIS A 29 -8.72 23.74 -8.17
CA HIS A 29 -9.29 24.62 -7.15
C HIS A 29 -8.26 25.00 -6.07
N HIS A 30 -7.51 24.02 -5.58
CA HIS A 30 -6.49 24.24 -4.54
C HIS A 30 -5.41 25.26 -4.96
N ILE A 31 -5.09 25.34 -6.26
CA ILE A 31 -4.14 26.31 -6.81
C ILE A 31 -4.81 27.60 -7.34
N GLY A 32 -6.12 27.78 -7.09
CA GLY A 32 -6.85 29.01 -7.41
C GLY A 32 -7.25 29.17 -8.89
N LEU A 33 -7.18 28.12 -9.71
CA LEU A 33 -7.57 28.21 -11.13
C LEU A 33 -9.08 28.21 -11.35
N ILE A 34 -9.86 27.70 -10.40
CA ILE A 34 -11.31 27.66 -10.44
C ILE A 34 -11.90 28.05 -9.09
N ASP A 35 -13.11 28.61 -9.10
CA ASP A 35 -13.87 28.96 -7.91
C ASP A 35 -14.70 27.78 -7.38
N ASP A 36 -15.32 27.97 -6.21
CA ASP A 36 -16.17 26.97 -5.56
C ASP A 36 -17.37 26.57 -6.44
N SER A 37 -17.95 27.55 -7.15
CA SER A 37 -19.12 27.33 -7.99
C SER A 37 -18.79 26.41 -9.18
N THR A 38 -17.64 26.61 -9.81
CA THR A 38 -17.14 25.79 -10.90
C THR A 38 -16.74 24.40 -10.42
N LEU A 39 -16.05 24.31 -9.27
CA LEU A 39 -15.71 23.02 -8.66
C LEU A 39 -16.97 22.18 -8.43
N ALA A 40 -17.96 22.72 -7.71
CA ALA A 40 -19.17 21.99 -7.34
C ALA A 40 -19.93 21.45 -8.56
N ARG A 41 -20.08 22.29 -9.59
CA ARG A 41 -20.73 21.92 -10.86
C ARG A 41 -19.94 20.85 -11.62
N ALA A 42 -18.62 20.97 -11.67
CA ALA A 42 -17.76 20.06 -12.41
C ALA A 42 -17.69 18.65 -11.79
N VAL A 43 -17.66 18.54 -10.46
CA VAL A 43 -17.49 17.24 -9.77
C VAL A 43 -18.79 16.48 -9.54
N SER A 44 -19.94 17.17 -9.50
CA SER A 44 -21.26 16.57 -9.22
C SER A 44 -21.57 15.27 -10.01
N PRO A 45 -21.40 15.20 -11.34
CA PRO A 45 -21.66 13.95 -12.08
C PRO A 45 -20.72 12.81 -11.68
N TYR A 46 -19.46 13.13 -11.33
CA TYR A 46 -18.46 12.14 -10.94
C TYR A 46 -18.65 11.64 -9.51
N GLN A 47 -19.17 12.46 -8.60
CA GLN A 47 -19.51 12.03 -7.24
C GLN A 47 -20.56 10.91 -7.25
N ARG A 48 -21.61 11.06 -8.07
CA ARG A 48 -22.64 10.02 -8.24
C ARG A 48 -22.07 8.74 -8.83
N ARG A 49 -21.24 8.86 -9.87
CA ARG A 49 -20.55 7.72 -10.50
C ARG A 49 -19.64 7.00 -9.51
N ARG A 50 -18.82 7.75 -8.76
CA ARG A 50 -17.93 7.23 -7.72
C ARG A 50 -18.73 6.43 -6.68
N ALA A 51 -19.81 6.99 -6.15
CA ALA A 51 -20.64 6.32 -5.14
C ALA A 51 -21.24 5.01 -5.68
N ALA A 52 -21.78 5.01 -6.90
CA ALA A 52 -22.33 3.81 -7.51
C ALA A 52 -21.28 2.72 -7.76
N ARG A 53 -20.10 3.10 -8.27
CA ARG A 53 -19.01 2.15 -8.54
C ARG A 53 -18.36 1.63 -7.27
N ARG A 54 -18.27 2.45 -6.20
CA ARG A 54 -17.80 2.00 -4.89
C ARG A 54 -18.72 0.93 -4.31
N ARG A 55 -20.04 1.16 -4.28
CA ARG A 55 -21.02 0.14 -3.83
C ARG A 55 -20.90 -1.18 -4.59
N PHE A 56 -20.69 -1.10 -5.91
CA PHE A 56 -20.50 -2.29 -6.73
C PHE A 56 -19.19 -3.03 -6.37
N ALA A 57 -18.08 -2.30 -6.20
CA ALA A 57 -16.81 -2.88 -5.77
C ALA A 57 -16.92 -3.53 -4.39
N ASP A 58 -17.57 -2.86 -3.43
CA ASP A 58 -17.78 -3.39 -2.09
C ASP A 58 -18.59 -4.69 -2.12
N ALA A 59 -19.63 -4.77 -2.97
CA ALA A 59 -20.40 -5.99 -3.18
C ALA A 59 -19.56 -7.12 -3.78
N LEU A 60 -18.68 -6.83 -4.76
CA LEU A 60 -17.77 -7.82 -5.32
C LEU A 60 -16.79 -8.36 -4.28
N HIS A 61 -16.20 -7.48 -3.46
CA HIS A 61 -15.28 -7.90 -2.39
C HIS A 61 -15.98 -8.77 -1.34
N ALA A 62 -17.25 -8.50 -1.06
CA ALA A 62 -18.04 -9.33 -0.13
C ALA A 62 -18.37 -10.72 -0.70
N VAL A 63 -18.65 -10.82 -2.00
CA VAL A 63 -18.99 -12.09 -2.67
C VAL A 63 -17.73 -12.94 -2.93
N TYR A 64 -16.60 -12.29 -3.21
CA TYR A 64 -15.32 -12.92 -3.51
C TYR A 64 -14.25 -12.51 -2.49
N PRO A 65 -14.36 -12.94 -1.22
CA PRO A 65 -13.32 -12.67 -0.24
C PRO A 65 -12.00 -13.30 -0.69
N ALA A 66 -10.89 -12.59 -0.47
CA ALA A 66 -9.57 -13.16 -0.68
C ALA A 66 -9.43 -14.39 0.24
N PRO A 67 -9.01 -15.55 -0.27
CA PRO A 67 -8.84 -16.72 0.57
C PRO A 67 -7.77 -16.44 1.63
N ALA A 68 -8.04 -16.84 2.87
CA ALA A 68 -7.02 -16.90 3.89
C ALA A 68 -5.98 -17.95 3.45
N ALA A 69 -4.88 -17.49 2.85
CA ALA A 69 -3.84 -18.39 2.39
C ALA A 69 -2.98 -18.79 3.60
N ALA A 70 -3.24 -19.97 4.15
CA ALA A 70 -2.28 -20.61 5.05
C ALA A 70 -1.02 -20.90 4.24
N LEU A 71 0.08 -20.22 4.57
CA LEU A 71 1.37 -20.42 3.91
C LEU A 71 2.01 -21.69 4.46
N ASP A 72 2.31 -22.63 3.57
CA ASP A 72 3.13 -23.80 3.93
C ASP A 72 4.56 -23.37 4.29
N ASP A 73 5.28 -24.22 5.03
CA ASP A 73 6.62 -23.88 5.54
C ASP A 73 7.65 -23.67 4.42
N ALA A 74 7.46 -24.32 3.28
CA ALA A 74 8.31 -24.22 2.11
C ALA A 74 8.05 -22.95 1.29
N THR A 75 6.90 -22.29 1.51
CA THR A 75 6.48 -21.11 0.76
C THR A 75 7.49 -20.00 0.97
N THR A 76 7.96 -19.44 -0.14
CA THR A 76 8.83 -18.26 -0.09
C THR A 76 8.02 -17.06 0.34
N LEU A 77 8.18 -16.66 1.60
CA LEU A 77 7.57 -15.46 2.16
C LEU A 77 8.25 -14.20 1.59
N CYS A 78 9.58 -14.13 1.61
CA CYS A 78 10.35 -13.00 1.11
C CYS A 78 11.38 -13.43 0.05
N ARG A 79 11.07 -13.19 -1.22
CA ARG A 79 11.94 -13.54 -2.35
C ARG A 79 13.28 -12.80 -2.35
N CYS A 80 13.30 -11.53 -1.95
CA CYS A 80 14.52 -10.71 -1.95
C CYS A 80 15.54 -11.20 -0.91
N GLU A 81 15.07 -11.58 0.27
CA GLU A 81 15.93 -12.02 1.39
C GLU A 81 16.00 -13.54 1.52
N ARG A 82 15.29 -14.27 0.65
CA ARG A 82 15.23 -15.75 0.62
C ARG A 82 14.74 -16.34 1.94
N VAL A 83 13.69 -15.75 2.50
CA VAL A 83 13.04 -16.22 3.74
C VAL A 83 11.77 -17.00 3.39
N THR A 84 11.64 -18.21 3.92
CA THR A 84 10.41 -19.01 3.82
C THR A 84 9.47 -18.73 4.99
N ALA A 85 8.19 -19.08 4.85
CA ALA A 85 7.21 -18.91 5.93
C ALA A 85 7.57 -19.75 7.16
N GLY A 86 8.06 -20.99 6.98
CA GLY A 86 8.49 -21.85 8.08
C GLY A 86 9.66 -21.27 8.86
N ARG A 87 10.63 -20.66 8.17
CA ARG A 87 11.75 -19.96 8.84
C ARG A 87 11.28 -18.74 9.61
N ALA A 88 10.42 -17.91 9.01
CA ALA A 88 9.86 -16.75 9.70
C ALA A 88 9.08 -17.16 10.96
N ARG A 89 8.27 -18.23 10.87
CA ARG A 89 7.55 -18.81 12.02
C ARG A 89 8.50 -19.28 13.12
N ALA A 90 9.54 -20.03 12.76
CA ALA A 90 10.55 -20.49 13.71
C ALA A 90 11.22 -19.32 14.44
N ASP A 91 11.58 -18.26 13.71
CA ASP A 91 12.18 -17.06 14.29
C ASP A 91 11.18 -16.28 15.18
N ILE A 92 9.90 -16.20 14.78
CA ILE A 92 8.84 -15.58 15.59
C ILE A 92 8.77 -16.25 16.97
N HIS A 93 8.65 -17.57 17.01
CA HIS A 93 8.56 -18.33 18.27
C HIS A 93 9.86 -18.29 19.07
N ARG A 94 11.00 -18.42 18.39
CA ARG A 94 12.32 -18.44 19.04
C ARG A 94 12.65 -17.12 19.73
N TYR A 95 12.31 -15.99 19.11
CA TYR A 95 12.68 -14.67 19.59
C TYR A 95 11.52 -13.91 20.25
N GLY A 96 10.32 -14.48 20.31
CA GLY A 96 9.13 -13.84 20.87
C GLY A 96 8.72 -12.59 20.09
N ILE A 97 8.79 -12.65 18.76
CA ILE A 97 8.46 -11.52 17.88
C ILE A 97 6.95 -11.30 17.88
N ASP A 98 6.52 -10.08 18.20
CA ASP A 98 5.10 -9.72 18.26
C ASP A 98 4.72 -8.46 17.45
N ASP A 99 5.70 -7.82 16.82
CA ASP A 99 5.50 -6.66 15.96
C ASP A 99 6.29 -6.71 14.64
N ALA A 100 5.85 -5.90 13.67
CA ALA A 100 6.45 -5.82 12.34
C ALA A 100 7.90 -5.33 12.35
N ARG A 101 8.29 -4.48 13.32
CA ARG A 101 9.63 -3.92 13.42
C ARG A 101 10.62 -5.00 13.85
N ALA A 102 10.30 -5.76 14.89
CA ALA A 102 11.08 -6.89 15.35
C ALA A 102 11.17 -7.97 14.27
N LEU A 103 10.06 -8.27 13.58
CA LEU A 103 10.07 -9.21 12.45
C LEU A 103 11.09 -8.80 11.39
N LYS A 104 11.08 -7.53 10.96
CA LYS A 104 12.06 -7.00 9.99
C LYS A 104 13.49 -7.14 10.50
N LEU A 105 13.77 -6.68 11.72
CA LEU A 105 15.13 -6.61 12.26
C LEU A 105 15.74 -8.01 12.46
N LEU A 106 14.94 -8.97 12.91
CA LEU A 106 15.43 -10.30 13.28
C LEU A 106 15.41 -11.30 12.10
N THR A 107 14.51 -11.12 11.13
CA THR A 107 14.35 -12.07 10.00
C THR A 107 14.75 -11.49 8.65
N ARG A 108 15.05 -10.18 8.56
CA ARG A 108 15.25 -9.42 7.33
C ARG A 108 14.02 -9.27 6.44
N VAL A 109 12.89 -9.91 6.75
CA VAL A 109 11.67 -9.85 5.91
C VAL A 109 11.32 -8.40 5.59
N GLY A 110 11.11 -8.10 4.30
CA GLY A 110 10.78 -6.76 3.82
C GLY A 110 11.96 -5.78 3.70
N MET A 111 13.19 -6.17 4.04
CA MET A 111 14.38 -5.29 3.92
C MET A 111 15.07 -5.36 2.55
N GLY A 112 14.60 -6.21 1.64
CA GLY A 112 15.17 -6.35 0.30
C GLY A 112 14.80 -5.22 -0.66
N ARG A 113 15.20 -5.32 -1.94
CA ARG A 113 15.00 -4.26 -2.95
C ARG A 113 13.54 -3.81 -3.12
N CYS A 114 12.57 -4.70 -2.89
CA CYS A 114 11.16 -4.37 -2.96
C CYS A 114 10.62 -3.63 -1.73
N GLN A 115 11.40 -3.51 -0.65
CA GLN A 115 11.07 -2.82 0.59
C GLN A 115 9.70 -3.25 1.17
N GLY A 116 9.45 -4.56 1.18
CA GLY A 116 8.23 -5.14 1.71
C GLY A 116 6.99 -4.98 0.83
N ARG A 117 7.10 -4.45 -0.40
CA ARG A 117 5.95 -4.27 -1.30
C ARG A 117 5.26 -5.58 -1.67
N MET A 118 6.04 -6.65 -1.80
CA MET A 118 5.52 -7.96 -2.18
C MET A 118 5.15 -8.83 -0.98
N CYS A 119 5.99 -8.82 0.06
CA CYS A 119 5.85 -9.74 1.20
C CYS A 119 5.22 -9.11 2.44
N GLY A 120 5.07 -7.78 2.49
CA GLY A 120 4.70 -7.06 3.71
C GLY A 120 3.33 -7.48 4.25
N ARG A 121 2.31 -7.55 3.39
CA ARG A 121 0.98 -8.00 3.82
C ARG A 121 0.99 -9.43 4.35
N ALA A 122 1.55 -10.36 3.57
CA ALA A 122 1.66 -11.76 3.96
C ALA A 122 2.49 -11.96 5.25
N ALA A 123 3.51 -11.13 5.48
CA ALA A 123 4.31 -11.18 6.69
C ALA A 123 3.54 -10.69 7.94
N LEU A 124 2.70 -9.66 7.79
CA LEU A 124 1.81 -9.22 8.87
C LEU A 124 0.73 -10.26 9.15
N ASP A 125 0.12 -10.84 8.10
CA ASP A 125 -0.90 -11.87 8.25
C ASP A 125 -0.31 -13.13 8.94
N LEU A 126 0.92 -13.53 8.59
CA LEU A 126 1.63 -14.62 9.27
C LEU A 126 1.90 -14.28 10.74
N LEU A 127 2.40 -13.06 11.02
CA LEU A 127 2.69 -12.64 12.39
C LEU A 127 1.42 -12.59 13.25
N GLU A 128 0.32 -12.08 12.71
CA GLU A 128 -0.99 -12.09 13.38
C GLU A 128 -1.46 -13.51 13.67
N ALA A 129 -1.32 -14.43 12.71
CA ALA A 129 -1.68 -15.84 12.88
C ALA A 129 -0.85 -16.53 13.97
N GLU A 130 0.46 -16.27 14.05
CA GLU A 130 1.34 -16.91 15.03
C GLU A 130 1.22 -16.31 16.43
N THR A 131 0.82 -15.04 16.55
CA THR A 131 0.79 -14.32 17.84
C THR A 131 -0.61 -14.11 18.39
N GLY A 132 -1.65 -14.25 17.56
CA GLY A 132 -3.03 -13.89 17.88
C GLY A 132 -3.25 -12.39 18.09
N ARG A 133 -2.29 -11.54 17.70
CA ARG A 133 -2.34 -10.09 17.89
C ARG A 133 -2.48 -9.37 16.57
N ALA A 134 -3.51 -8.52 16.48
CA ALA A 134 -3.73 -7.65 15.34
C ALA A 134 -2.48 -6.79 15.07
N GLN A 135 -2.05 -6.77 13.82
CA GLN A 135 -0.85 -6.06 13.41
C GLN A 135 -1.18 -4.70 12.77
N ASP A 136 -0.30 -3.71 12.95
CA ASP A 136 -0.42 -2.44 12.24
C ASP A 136 -0.24 -2.64 10.72
N PRO A 137 -1.27 -2.35 9.89
CA PRO A 137 -1.15 -2.45 8.43
C PRO A 137 -0.05 -1.56 7.85
N ALA A 138 0.33 -0.48 8.55
CA ALA A 138 1.42 0.41 8.16
C ALA A 138 2.81 -0.13 8.51
N GLY A 139 2.91 -1.27 9.20
CA GLY A 139 4.17 -1.87 9.64
C GLY A 139 5.19 -2.09 8.53
N PHE A 140 4.76 -2.27 7.27
CA PHE A 140 5.60 -2.37 6.06
C PHE A 140 5.39 -1.23 5.04
N ALA A 141 4.57 -0.22 5.36
CA ALA A 141 4.20 0.84 4.44
C ALA A 141 5.24 1.98 4.38
N ASN A 142 5.93 2.26 5.48
CA ASN A 142 6.90 3.36 5.53
C ASN A 142 8.16 3.06 4.70
N ARG A 143 8.40 3.94 3.71
CA ARG A 143 9.57 3.92 2.82
C ARG A 143 10.02 5.35 2.59
N THR A 144 11.24 5.68 3.01
CA THR A 144 11.81 7.04 2.83
C THR A 144 11.95 7.39 1.36
N ILE A 145 12.32 6.41 0.52
CA ILE A 145 12.43 6.57 -0.93
C ILE A 145 11.49 5.54 -1.58
N ALA A 146 10.63 5.99 -2.49
CA ALA A 146 9.60 5.14 -3.10
C ALA A 146 10.19 3.95 -3.88
N MET A 147 11.35 4.16 -4.52
CA MET A 147 12.10 3.17 -5.29
C MET A 147 13.61 3.39 -5.08
N PRO A 148 14.45 2.34 -5.10
CA PRO A 148 15.90 2.51 -5.01
C PRO A 148 16.42 3.41 -6.13
N VAL A 149 17.20 4.43 -5.76
CA VAL A 149 17.90 5.33 -6.68
C VAL A 149 19.41 5.19 -6.49
N PRO A 150 20.24 5.30 -7.55
CA PRO A 150 21.69 5.30 -7.40
C PRO A 150 22.15 6.45 -6.50
N LEU A 151 23.15 6.19 -5.64
CA LEU A 151 23.66 7.22 -4.74
C LEU A 151 24.20 8.44 -5.49
N GLY A 152 24.83 8.22 -6.66
CA GLY A 152 25.36 9.29 -7.50
C GLY A 152 24.30 10.31 -7.92
N ILE A 153 23.05 9.89 -8.14
CA ILE A 153 21.95 10.81 -8.50
C ILE A 153 21.53 11.68 -7.32
N VAL A 154 21.61 11.15 -6.09
CA VAL A 154 21.28 11.90 -4.87
C VAL A 154 22.44 12.80 -4.43
N ALA A 155 23.68 12.36 -4.69
CA ALA A 155 24.91 13.07 -4.35
C ALA A 155 25.28 14.15 -5.38
N GLU A 156 24.64 14.17 -6.55
CA GLU A 156 24.89 15.18 -7.58
C GLU A 156 24.44 16.55 -7.07
N GLU A 157 25.40 17.43 -6.78
CA GLU A 157 25.12 18.84 -6.52
C GLU A 157 24.51 19.44 -7.78
N ARG A 158 23.21 19.76 -7.75
CA ARG A 158 22.63 20.60 -8.78
C ARG A 158 23.31 21.96 -8.65
N ASN A 159 24.30 22.23 -9.51
CA ASN A 159 24.81 23.58 -9.73
C ASN A 159 23.60 24.45 -10.13
N GLN A 160 22.97 25.08 -9.14
CA GLN A 160 21.95 26.09 -9.33
C GLN A 160 22.67 27.27 -9.98
N THR A 161 22.65 27.31 -11.31
CA THR A 161 22.96 28.54 -12.02
C THR A 161 21.74 29.45 -11.82
N PRO A 162 21.92 30.69 -11.33
CA PRO A 162 20.82 31.63 -11.10
C PRO A 162 20.08 31.99 -12.38
#